data_AF-A0A1F6CLP1-F1
#
_entry.id   AF-A0A1F6CLP1-F1
#
_cell.length_a   1.000
_cell.length_b   1.000
_cell.length_c   1.000
_cell.angle_alpha   90.00
_cell.angle_beta   90.00
_cell.angle_gamma   90.00
#
_symmetry.space_group_name_H-M   'P 1'
#
loop_
_entity.id
_entity.type
_entity.pdbx_description
1 polymer ?
#
loop_
_entity_poly.entity_id
_entity_poly.type
_entity_poly.pdbx_seq_one_letter_code
_entity_poly.pdbx_strand_id
1 'polypeptide(L)'
;MKSTVISILVASALIAGAFMFATRSPEIATVENVYVGHGTQFIDITAKGKYLPHLTAAKADMPTVLRMQTNGTFDCTAALTIPAVGYRSMLPPSGVTEIEIPPQKSGTTLRGVCAMGMYNFEVQFN
;
A
#
# COMPACT_ATOMS: atom_id res chain seq x y z
N MET A 1 54.11 -1.63 19.08
CA MET A 1 53.77 -2.55 17.97
C MET A 1 52.51 -3.36 18.25
N LYS A 2 52.38 -4.07 19.38
CA LYS A 2 51.16 -4.85 19.70
C LYS A 2 49.87 -4.01 19.83
N SER A 3 49.93 -2.82 20.42
CA SER A 3 48.76 -1.91 20.55
C SER A 3 48.28 -1.34 19.21
N THR A 4 49.18 -1.08 18.27
CA THR A 4 48.86 -0.57 16.92
C THR A 4 48.09 -1.63 16.10
N VAL A 5 48.51 -2.90 16.20
CA VAL A 5 47.84 -4.02 15.51
C VAL A 5 46.43 -4.26 16.07
N ILE A 6 46.25 -4.15 17.38
CA ILE A 6 44.93 -4.27 18.02
C ILE A 6 43.99 -3.15 17.57
N SER A 7 44.48 -1.91 17.49
CA SER A 7 43.67 -0.76 17.04
C SER A 7 43.19 -0.91 15.59
N ILE A 8 44.07 -1.39 14.70
CA ILE A 8 43.73 -1.63 13.29
C ILE A 8 42.64 -2.71 13.18
N LEU A 9 42.76 -3.80 13.93
CA LEU A 9 41.77 -4.89 13.92
C LEU A 9 40.38 -4.42 14.37
N VAL A 10 40.32 -3.64 15.45
CA VAL A 10 39.05 -3.10 15.98
C VAL A 10 38.43 -2.12 14.97
N ALA A 11 39.23 -1.23 14.38
CA ALA A 11 38.74 -0.30 13.37
C ALA A 11 38.19 -1.03 12.13
N SER A 12 38.90 -2.05 11.63
CA SER A 12 38.41 -2.86 10.51
C SER A 12 37.12 -3.62 10.83
N ALA A 13 36.97 -4.13 12.05
CA ALA A 13 35.75 -4.80 12.49
C ALA A 13 34.55 -3.83 12.57
N LEU A 14 34.77 -2.61 13.06
CA LEU A 14 33.73 -1.57 13.11
C LEU A 14 33.31 -1.11 11.72
N ILE A 15 34.27 -0.91 10.81
CA ILE A 15 33.98 -0.51 9.42
C ILE A 15 33.21 -1.61 8.69
N ALA A 16 33.62 -2.88 8.86
CA ALA A 16 32.91 -4.02 8.28
C ALA A 16 31.48 -4.15 8.84
N GLY A 17 31.31 -3.98 10.16
CA GLY A 17 30.00 -4.00 10.80
C GLY A 17 29.08 -2.88 10.31
N ALA A 18 29.62 -1.66 10.16
CA ALA A 18 28.87 -0.52 9.64
C ALA A 18 28.45 -0.72 8.18
N PHE A 19 29.34 -1.27 7.33
CA PHE A 19 29.01 -1.60 5.94
C PHE A 19 27.93 -2.69 5.83
N MET A 20 27.99 -3.72 6.67
CA MET A 20 26.97 -4.77 6.68
C MET A 20 25.61 -4.26 7.16
N PHE A 21 25.59 -3.30 8.08
CA PHE A 21 24.36 -2.69 8.55
C PHE A 21 23.77 -1.70 7.54
N ALA A 22 24.61 -0.91 6.88
CA ALA A 22 24.20 0.06 5.87
C ALA A 22 23.67 -0.58 4.57
N THR A 23 24.08 -1.82 4.28
CA THR A 23 23.63 -2.56 3.08
C THR A 23 22.34 -3.36 3.29
N ARG A 24 21.75 -3.32 4.49
CA ARG A 24 20.38 -3.84 4.69
C ARG A 24 19.39 -2.94 3.97
N SER A 25 19.07 -3.28 2.73
CA SER A 25 17.88 -2.73 2.06
C SER A 25 16.66 -3.02 2.94
N PRO A 26 15.82 -2.02 3.26
CA PRO A 26 14.55 -2.29 3.89
C PRO A 26 13.75 -3.18 2.95
N GLU A 27 13.45 -4.39 3.41
CA GLU A 27 12.53 -5.30 2.74
C GLU A 27 11.18 -4.57 2.71
N ILE A 28 10.82 -3.99 1.57
CA ILE A 28 9.50 -3.41 1.37
C ILE A 28 8.56 -4.61 1.40
N ALA A 29 7.94 -4.86 2.55
CA ALA A 29 6.91 -5.86 2.69
C ALA A 29 5.81 -5.54 1.67
N THR A 30 5.76 -6.30 0.58
CA THR A 30 4.63 -6.34 -0.33
C THR A 30 3.47 -6.87 0.48
N VAL A 31 2.62 -5.97 0.98
CA VAL A 31 1.38 -6.36 1.63
C VAL A 31 0.52 -6.99 0.53
N GLU A 32 0.37 -8.32 0.55
CA GLU A 32 -0.62 -8.98 -0.29
C GLU A 32 -2.01 -8.55 0.18
N ASN A 33 -2.54 -7.51 -0.44
CA ASN A 33 -3.88 -6.99 -0.19
C ASN A 33 -4.87 -7.40 -1.28
N VAL A 34 -4.48 -8.34 -2.14
CA VAL A 34 -5.26 -8.78 -3.29
C VAL A 34 -5.46 -10.28 -3.21
N TYR A 35 -6.71 -10.73 -3.27
CA TYR A 35 -7.05 -12.14 -3.37
C TYR A 35 -8.06 -12.38 -4.49
N VAL A 36 -8.05 -13.58 -5.07
CA VAL A 36 -8.98 -13.96 -6.12
C VAL A 36 -9.85 -15.10 -5.61
N GLY A 37 -11.17 -14.91 -5.63
CA GLY A 37 -12.16 -15.89 -5.20
C GLY A 37 -13.30 -15.98 -6.20
N HIS A 38 -13.64 -17.20 -6.64
CA HIS A 38 -14.76 -17.47 -7.55
C HIS A 38 -14.76 -16.64 -8.85
N GLY A 39 -13.58 -16.32 -9.40
CA GLY A 39 -13.44 -15.54 -10.63
C GLY A 39 -13.52 -14.02 -10.45
N THR A 40 -13.68 -13.54 -9.21
CA THR A 40 -13.65 -12.12 -8.84
C THR A 40 -12.37 -11.83 -8.05
N GLN A 41 -11.72 -10.73 -8.39
CA GLN A 41 -10.61 -10.19 -7.62
C GLN A 41 -11.13 -9.27 -6.53
N PHE A 42 -10.54 -9.35 -5.35
CA PHE A 42 -10.87 -8.50 -4.23
C PHE A 42 -9.61 -7.79 -3.75
N ILE A 43 -9.76 -6.50 -3.48
CA ILE A 43 -8.65 -5.61 -3.11
C ILE A 43 -8.98 -4.96 -1.78
N ASP A 44 -8.15 -5.18 -0.78
CA ASP A 44 -8.29 -4.59 0.54
C ASP A 44 -7.51 -3.29 0.65
N ILE A 45 -8.20 -2.22 1.05
CA ILE A 45 -7.56 -0.94 1.37
C ILE A 45 -8.13 -0.41 2.69
N THR A 46 -7.26 -0.11 3.63
CA THR A 46 -7.61 0.51 4.90
C THR A 46 -7.65 2.03 4.76
N ALA A 47 -8.73 2.66 5.23
CA ALA A 47 -8.89 4.10 5.33
C ALA A 47 -8.83 4.53 6.81
N LYS A 48 -7.68 5.06 7.26
CA LYS A 48 -7.48 5.53 8.64
C LYS A 48 -6.32 6.51 8.72
N GLY A 49 -6.59 7.81 8.63
CA GLY A 49 -5.59 8.88 8.54
C GLY A 49 -4.72 8.87 7.28
N LYS A 50 -4.80 7.80 6.48
CA LYS A 50 -4.23 7.60 5.14
C LYS A 50 -4.88 6.35 4.52
N TYR A 51 -4.66 6.12 3.23
CA TYR A 51 -5.03 4.87 2.59
C TYR A 51 -3.85 3.92 2.57
N LEU A 52 -4.07 2.66 2.98
CA LEU A 52 -3.04 1.63 2.97
C LEU A 52 -3.56 0.31 2.40
N PRO A 53 -2.82 -0.36 1.51
CA PRO A 53 -1.57 0.14 0.90
C PRO A 53 -1.82 1.30 -0.08
N HIS A 54 -0.80 2.13 -0.29
CA HIS A 54 -0.87 3.26 -1.23
C HIS A 54 -0.84 2.81 -2.70
N LEU A 55 -0.17 1.69 -2.96
CA LEU A 55 -0.06 1.12 -4.29
C LEU A 55 -0.42 -0.36 -4.22
N THR A 56 -1.30 -0.78 -5.11
CA THR A 56 -1.73 -2.17 -5.26
C THR A 56 -1.54 -2.60 -6.72
N ALA A 57 -1.01 -3.80 -6.94
CA ALA A 57 -1.00 -4.43 -8.26
C ALA A 57 -2.18 -5.41 -8.35
N ALA A 58 -3.01 -5.24 -9.36
CA ALA A 58 -4.23 -6.00 -9.62
C ALA A 58 -4.17 -6.64 -11.02
N LYS A 59 -5.03 -7.64 -11.27
CA LYS A 59 -5.04 -8.35 -12.56
C LYS A 59 -5.97 -7.62 -13.51
N ALA A 60 -5.48 -7.31 -14.70
CA ALA A 60 -6.31 -6.73 -15.75
C ALA A 60 -7.46 -7.66 -16.19
N ASP A 61 -8.49 -7.04 -16.77
CA ASP A 61 -9.62 -7.70 -17.45
C ASP A 61 -10.42 -8.68 -16.56
N MET A 62 -10.37 -8.48 -15.23
CA MET A 62 -11.11 -9.27 -14.23
C MET A 62 -12.10 -8.41 -13.43
N PRO A 63 -13.32 -8.90 -13.11
CA PRO A 63 -14.21 -8.24 -12.16
C PRO A 63 -13.50 -8.01 -10.83
N THR A 64 -13.54 -6.78 -10.33
CA THR A 64 -12.79 -6.37 -9.15
C THR A 64 -13.72 -5.77 -8.11
N VAL A 65 -13.62 -6.21 -6.86
CA VAL A 65 -14.31 -5.64 -5.71
C VAL A 65 -13.29 -4.97 -4.81
N LEU A 66 -13.37 -3.65 -4.71
CA LEU A 66 -12.56 -2.87 -3.80
C LEU A 66 -13.23 -2.85 -2.42
N ARG A 67 -12.55 -3.41 -1.41
CA ARG A 67 -12.98 -3.50 -0.03
C ARG A 67 -12.30 -2.44 0.81
N MET A 68 -13.02 -1.37 1.10
CA MET A 68 -12.54 -0.28 1.94
C MET A 68 -12.80 -0.61 3.41
N GLN A 69 -11.73 -0.80 4.17
CA GLN A 69 -11.78 -1.11 5.59
C GLN A 69 -11.65 0.16 6.44
N THR A 70 -12.60 0.35 7.36
CA THR A 70 -12.56 1.45 8.33
C THR A 70 -12.61 0.90 9.75
N ASN A 71 -11.97 1.61 10.69
CA ASN A 71 -12.01 1.25 12.11
C ASN A 71 -11.79 2.51 12.96
N GLY A 72 -12.90 3.13 13.36
CA GLY A 72 -12.91 4.42 14.04
C GLY A 72 -12.41 5.54 13.12
N THR A 73 -12.79 5.51 11.86
CA THR A 73 -12.34 6.47 10.84
C THR A 73 -13.29 7.68 10.82
N PHE A 74 -12.80 8.82 11.31
CA PHE A 74 -13.55 10.09 11.36
C PHE A 74 -12.78 11.25 10.70
N ASP A 75 -11.66 10.95 10.06
CA ASP A 75 -10.84 11.92 9.35
C ASP A 75 -11.25 12.04 7.86
N CYS A 76 -10.52 12.83 7.08
CA CYS A 76 -10.85 13.06 5.66
C CYS A 76 -10.90 11.79 4.79
N THR A 77 -10.24 10.69 5.20
CA THR A 77 -10.29 9.40 4.51
C THR A 77 -11.64 8.70 4.63
N ALA A 78 -12.53 9.17 5.51
CA ALA A 78 -13.92 8.72 5.56
C ALA A 78 -14.71 9.13 4.30
N ALA A 79 -14.35 10.23 3.60
CA ALA A 79 -14.98 10.56 2.32
C ALA A 79 -14.08 10.11 1.17
N LEU A 80 -14.53 9.10 0.44
CA LEU A 80 -13.80 8.51 -0.68
C LEU A 80 -14.40 8.97 -2.00
N THR A 81 -13.53 9.41 -2.91
CA THR A 81 -13.87 9.65 -4.33
C THR A 81 -12.96 8.81 -5.23
N ILE A 82 -13.55 8.12 -6.21
CA ILE A 82 -12.85 7.38 -7.26
C ILE A 82 -13.36 7.90 -8.61
N PRO A 83 -12.71 8.91 -9.21
CA PRO A 83 -13.24 9.62 -10.38
C PRO A 83 -13.48 8.73 -11.60
N ALA A 84 -12.59 7.76 -11.85
CA ALA A 84 -12.63 6.89 -13.03
C ALA A 84 -13.91 6.03 -13.11
N VAL A 85 -14.55 5.76 -11.97
CA VAL A 85 -15.82 4.99 -11.90
C VAL A 85 -16.98 5.85 -11.37
N GLY A 86 -16.80 7.16 -11.25
CA GLY A 86 -17.83 8.07 -10.75
C GLY A 86 -18.26 7.82 -9.29
N TYR A 87 -17.46 7.09 -8.50
CA TYR A 87 -17.80 6.76 -7.12
C TYR A 87 -17.47 7.94 -6.19
N ARG A 88 -18.44 8.36 -5.38
CA ARG A 88 -18.23 9.34 -4.32
C ARG A 88 -19.17 9.03 -3.16
N SER A 89 -18.62 8.66 -2.01
CA SER A 89 -19.42 8.32 -0.83
C SER A 89 -18.67 8.55 0.48
N MET A 90 -19.43 8.61 1.57
CA MET A 90 -18.90 8.55 2.94
C MET A 90 -18.86 7.09 3.39
N LEU A 91 -17.69 6.61 3.76
CA LEU A 91 -17.48 5.31 4.37
C LEU A 91 -18.06 5.30 5.80
N PRO A 92 -18.64 4.18 6.26
CA PRO A 92 -19.02 4.02 7.65
C PRO A 92 -17.81 4.18 8.59
N PRO A 93 -17.99 4.65 9.84
CA PRO A 93 -16.89 4.83 10.78
C PRO A 93 -16.08 3.55 11.06
N SER A 94 -16.72 2.38 10.99
CA SER A 94 -16.09 1.08 11.12
C SER A 94 -16.79 0.06 10.22
N GLY A 95 -16.04 -0.91 9.69
CA GLY A 95 -16.55 -2.00 8.88
C GLY A 95 -15.83 -2.13 7.54
N VAL A 96 -16.49 -2.80 6.60
CA VAL A 96 -15.99 -3.00 5.23
C VAL A 96 -17.06 -2.49 4.26
N THR A 97 -16.66 -1.58 3.39
CA THR A 97 -17.49 -1.11 2.27
C THR A 97 -16.98 -1.75 1.00
N GLU A 98 -17.83 -2.51 0.32
CA GLU A 98 -17.51 -3.13 -0.96
C GLU A 98 -17.92 -2.21 -2.11
N ILE A 99 -17.01 -2.01 -3.06
CA ILE A 99 -17.20 -1.15 -4.24
C ILE A 99 -16.87 -1.99 -5.47
N GLU A 100 -17.87 -2.22 -6.31
CA GLU A 100 -17.67 -2.95 -7.56
C GLU A 100 -16.97 -2.04 -8.57
N ILE A 101 -15.85 -2.53 -9.11
CA ILE A 101 -15.06 -1.89 -10.14
C ILE A 101 -15.21 -2.73 -11.42
N PRO A 102 -15.68 -2.13 -12.53
CA PRO A 102 -15.78 -2.86 -13.79
C PRO A 102 -14.39 -3.32 -14.24
N PRO A 103 -14.29 -4.40 -15.05
CA PRO A 103 -13.00 -4.89 -15.54
C PRO A 103 -12.16 -3.77 -16.16
N GLN A 104 -10.93 -3.64 -15.68
CA GLN A 104 -10.00 -2.59 -16.10
C GLN A 104 -8.97 -3.17 -17.06
N LYS A 105 -8.69 -2.49 -18.17
CA LYS A 105 -7.72 -2.95 -19.17
C LYS A 105 -6.30 -2.96 -18.59
N SER A 106 -5.44 -3.80 -19.14
CA SER A 106 -4.02 -3.79 -18.80
C SER A 106 -3.38 -2.42 -19.02
N GLY A 107 -2.54 -1.99 -18.07
CA GLY A 107 -1.87 -0.69 -18.05
C GLY A 107 -2.74 0.47 -17.52
N THR A 108 -3.95 0.20 -17.06
CA THR A 108 -4.80 1.23 -16.43
C THR A 108 -4.48 1.40 -14.95
N THR A 109 -4.62 2.63 -14.45
CA THR A 109 -4.45 2.95 -13.04
C THR A 109 -5.74 3.53 -12.49
N LEU A 110 -6.35 2.84 -11.53
CA LEU A 110 -7.47 3.34 -10.76
C LEU A 110 -6.93 4.12 -9.56
N ARG A 111 -7.44 5.34 -9.34
CA ARG A 111 -7.01 6.20 -8.24
C ARG A 111 -8.19 6.60 -7.35
N GLY A 112 -8.05 6.34 -6.06
CA GLY A 112 -8.96 6.83 -5.02
C GLY A 112 -8.33 7.96 -4.23
N VAL A 113 -9.14 8.92 -3.79
CA VAL A 113 -8.71 10.15 -3.14
C VAL A 113 -9.67 10.57 -2.03
N CYS A 114 -9.12 11.09 -0.92
CA CYS A 114 -9.90 11.59 0.21
C CYS A 114 -10.59 12.94 -0.10
N ALA A 115 -11.54 13.36 0.73
CA ALA A 115 -12.30 14.61 0.55
C ALA A 115 -11.42 15.84 0.27
N MET A 116 -10.27 15.91 0.95
CA MET A 116 -9.34 17.04 0.89
C MET A 116 -8.32 16.94 -0.26
N GLY A 117 -8.29 15.84 -1.00
CA GLY A 117 -7.31 15.63 -2.07
C GLY A 117 -5.92 15.18 -1.61
N MET A 118 -5.66 15.14 -0.30
CA MET A 118 -4.32 14.95 0.27
C MET A 118 -3.86 13.49 0.27
N TYR A 119 -4.72 12.56 0.69
CA TYR A 119 -4.42 11.13 0.71
C TYR A 119 -5.03 10.44 -0.49
N ASN A 120 -4.25 9.53 -1.09
CA ASN A 120 -4.68 8.71 -2.21
C ASN A 120 -4.11 7.29 -2.12
N PHE A 121 -4.71 6.42 -2.90
CA PHE A 121 -4.19 5.12 -3.26
C PHE A 121 -4.31 4.92 -4.77
N GLU A 122 -3.47 4.04 -5.31
CA GLU A 122 -3.46 3.63 -6.71
C GLU A 122 -3.54 2.12 -6.82
N VAL A 123 -4.36 1.66 -7.75
CA VAL A 123 -4.44 0.26 -8.16
C VAL A 123 -4.03 0.19 -9.62
N GLN A 124 -2.90 -0.46 -9.89
CA GLN A 124 -2.38 -0.68 -11.23
C GLN A 124 -2.85 -2.05 -11.73
N PHE A 125 -3.54 -2.07 -12.87
CA PHE A 125 -4.02 -3.28 -13.49
C PHE A 125 -3.02 -3.75 -14.55
N ASN A 126 -2.39 -4.90 -14.30
CA ASN A 126 -1.36 -5.51 -15.16
C ASN A 126 -1.70 -6.96 -15.53
#